data_AF-A0A949T1I0-F1
#
_entry.id   AF-A0A949T1I0-F1
#
_cell.length_a   1.000
_cell.length_b   1.000
_cell.length_c   1.000
_cell.angle_alpha   90.00
_cell.angle_beta   90.00
_cell.angle_gamma   90.00
#
_symmetry.space_group_name_H-M   'P 1'
#
loop_
_entity.id
_entity.type
_entity.pdbx_description
1 polymer ?
#
loop_
_entity_poly.entity_id
_entity_poly.type
_entity_poly.pdbx_seq_one_letter_code
_entity_poly.pdbx_strand_id
1 'polypeptide(L)'
;MAEGASKSAREPGKRLGMRWTTRILLLLVVLLLLVAGFGVAFRLRPDLFVDVKAHYGSLVSAFINAPENEAVRAQLIETLVGVYRETPAGKSLALRDEHGRVVGRFRIEKAEVSQVARETDDPTARRRFFVDLMGQGEMWHESGGRVRFDGGAKVTYEIDFHIEHLTVYTHFTCIKLHSATFNATHVDNFLARLFSSVVNDAGTRAVEESIKPGFTIVTRDDGESWLAMGRVGREFVPRKGPNPETDADCDTISNDITLLQYGFRDYLGPFEMYDGDELRLTLDVSAPPGQETPGVDLLLVNEADFRRYEALYPNSLGRGTEKLELSPLIENTNTRSLRFTREGIKGNYYLIIDRTPFGRGNQVVNKVPCEVRYYGRIRRR
;
A
#
# COMPACT_ATOMS: atom_id res chain seq x y z
N MET A 1 -2.26 7.37 79.30
CA MET A 1 -1.12 6.47 79.11
C MET A 1 -1.56 5.09 79.54
N ALA A 2 -2.03 4.31 78.58
CA ALA A 2 -2.58 2.97 78.77
C ALA A 2 -2.33 2.14 77.51
N GLU A 3 -1.94 0.89 77.77
CA GLU A 3 -2.25 -0.36 77.05
C GLU A 3 -1.96 -0.49 75.55
N GLY A 4 -1.18 -1.54 75.25
CA GLY A 4 -1.00 -2.08 73.93
C GLY A 4 -2.18 -2.94 73.45
N ALA A 5 -2.24 -3.14 72.14
CA ALA A 5 -2.98 -4.23 71.53
C ALA A 5 -2.36 -4.59 70.18
N SER A 6 -1.97 -5.86 70.06
CA SER A 6 -1.58 -6.52 68.81
C SER A 6 -2.71 -6.48 67.78
N LYS A 7 -2.38 -6.50 66.48
CA LYS A 7 -3.23 -7.18 65.50
C LYS A 7 -2.44 -7.66 64.28
N SER A 8 -2.71 -8.93 63.98
CA SER A 8 -2.10 -9.82 63.01
C SER A 8 -2.07 -9.30 61.58
N ALA A 9 -0.94 -9.50 60.92
CA ALA A 9 -0.86 -9.61 59.47
C ALA A 9 -1.70 -10.82 59.00
N ARG A 10 -2.81 -10.55 58.33
CA ARG A 10 -3.55 -11.53 57.54
C ARG A 10 -3.12 -11.37 56.09
N GLU A 11 -2.41 -12.35 55.56
CA GLU A 11 -2.41 -12.64 54.13
C GLU A 11 -3.79 -13.19 53.72
N PRO A 12 -4.41 -12.68 52.64
CA PRO A 12 -5.43 -13.41 51.92
C PRO A 12 -4.92 -13.80 50.54
N GLY A 13 -4.49 -15.06 50.44
CA GLY A 13 -4.84 -15.98 49.36
C GLY A 13 -4.69 -15.52 47.91
N LYS A 14 -3.48 -15.64 47.36
CA LYS A 14 -3.30 -15.94 45.93
C LYS A 14 -3.86 -17.34 45.64
N ARG A 15 -5.12 -17.44 45.22
CA ARG A 15 -5.69 -18.60 44.51
C ARG A 15 -6.49 -18.15 43.30
N LEU A 16 -5.79 -17.66 42.28
CA LEU A 16 -6.27 -17.57 40.91
C LEU A 16 -5.07 -17.77 39.98
N GLY A 17 -4.69 -19.02 39.73
CA GLY A 17 -3.47 -19.30 38.96
C GLY A 17 -3.43 -20.65 38.24
N MET A 18 -4.57 -21.35 38.10
CA MET A 18 -4.53 -22.74 37.57
C MET A 18 -5.64 -23.08 36.57
N ARG A 19 -6.36 -22.08 36.03
CA ARG A 19 -7.36 -22.30 34.95
C ARG A 19 -6.96 -21.69 33.60
N TRP A 20 -6.05 -20.72 33.58
CA TRP A 20 -5.66 -20.01 32.36
C TRP A 20 -4.54 -20.74 31.60
N THR A 21 -3.53 -21.22 32.33
CA THR A 21 -2.43 -22.03 31.80
C THR A 21 -2.91 -23.34 31.20
N THR A 22 -3.88 -24.00 31.82
CA THR A 22 -4.45 -25.26 31.34
C THR A 22 -5.25 -25.10 30.04
N ARG A 23 -5.94 -23.97 29.85
CA ARG A 23 -6.69 -23.67 28.61
C ARG A 23 -5.76 -23.34 27.45
N ILE A 24 -4.68 -22.60 27.71
CA ILE A 24 -3.64 -22.31 26.71
C ILE A 24 -2.88 -23.57 26.33
N LEU A 25 -2.56 -24.43 27.30
CA LEU A 25 -1.90 -25.71 27.03
C LEU A 25 -2.79 -26.63 26.19
N LEU A 26 -4.11 -26.66 26.47
CA LEU A 26 -5.07 -27.44 25.68
C LEU A 26 -5.19 -26.90 24.25
N LEU A 27 -5.24 -25.58 24.07
CA LEU A 27 -5.25 -24.95 22.75
C LEU A 27 -3.97 -25.25 21.96
N LEU A 28 -2.81 -25.18 22.61
CA LEU A 28 -1.52 -25.53 21.98
C LEU A 28 -1.45 -27.01 21.62
N VAL A 29 -1.94 -27.91 22.47
CA VAL A 29 -1.97 -29.36 22.18
C VAL A 29 -2.94 -29.69 21.05
N VAL A 30 -4.11 -29.04 21.00
CA VAL A 30 -5.06 -29.20 19.89
C VAL A 30 -4.46 -28.66 18.59
N LEU A 31 -3.78 -27.50 18.64
CA LEU A 31 -3.08 -26.94 17.49
C LEU A 31 -1.96 -27.87 17.01
N LEU A 32 -1.17 -28.45 17.93
CA LEU A 32 -0.09 -29.40 17.61
C LEU A 32 -0.63 -30.70 17.00
N LEU A 33 -1.74 -31.22 17.53
CA LEU A 33 -2.39 -32.42 17.00
C LEU A 33 -3.03 -32.17 15.64
N LEU A 34 -3.59 -30.97 15.42
CA LEU A 34 -4.09 -30.56 14.11
C LEU A 34 -2.94 -30.46 13.11
N VAL A 35 -1.83 -29.81 13.46
CA VAL A 35 -0.64 -29.69 12.59
C VAL A 35 -0.03 -31.06 12.28
N ALA A 36 0.07 -31.96 13.27
CA ALA A 36 0.60 -33.31 13.09
C ALA A 36 -0.32 -34.22 12.25
N GLY A 37 -1.64 -34.13 12.45
CA GLY A 37 -2.63 -34.83 11.63
C GLY A 37 -2.65 -34.31 10.18
N PHE A 38 -2.48 -33.01 10.00
CA PHE A 38 -2.40 -32.35 8.70
C PHE A 38 -1.18 -32.79 7.89
N GLY A 39 -0.02 -32.97 8.53
CA GLY A 39 1.20 -33.40 7.84
C GLY A 39 1.12 -34.81 7.22
N VAL A 40 0.31 -35.71 7.82
CA VAL A 40 0.08 -37.06 7.28
C VAL A 40 -0.94 -37.04 6.13
N ALA A 41 -2.00 -36.24 6.25
CA ALA A 41 -2.99 -36.06 5.19
C ALA A 41 -2.42 -35.35 3.94
N PHE A 42 -1.51 -34.39 4.15
CA PHE A 42 -0.80 -33.64 3.10
C PHE A 42 -0.07 -34.54 2.08
N ARG A 43 0.42 -35.70 2.53
CA ARG A 43 1.15 -36.65 1.68
C ARG A 43 0.25 -37.55 0.84
N LEU A 44 -1.02 -37.69 1.20
CA LEU A 44 -1.92 -38.70 0.64
C LEU A 44 -2.97 -38.11 -0.32
N ARG A 45 -3.44 -36.88 -0.08
CA ARG A 45 -4.54 -36.23 -0.84
C ARG A 45 -4.43 -34.70 -0.82
N PRO A 46 -3.67 -34.06 -1.74
CA PRO A 46 -3.51 -32.61 -1.79
C PRO A 46 -4.80 -31.86 -2.19
N ASP A 47 -5.74 -32.53 -2.85
CA ASP A 47 -7.08 -32.05 -3.21
C ASP A 47 -8.00 -31.84 -1.99
N LEU A 48 -7.99 -32.76 -1.03
CA LEU A 48 -8.71 -32.62 0.24
C LEU A 48 -8.17 -31.47 1.10
N PHE A 49 -6.90 -31.10 0.92
CA PHE A 49 -6.28 -30.03 1.70
C PHE A 49 -6.83 -28.65 1.32
N VAL A 50 -7.22 -28.41 0.06
CA VAL A 50 -7.80 -27.12 -0.35
C VAL A 50 -9.11 -26.88 0.38
N ASP A 51 -9.99 -27.89 0.41
CA ASP A 51 -11.28 -27.81 1.10
C ASP A 51 -11.13 -27.74 2.62
N VAL A 52 -10.21 -28.53 3.18
CA VAL A 52 -9.93 -28.51 4.63
C VAL A 52 -9.27 -27.19 5.04
N LYS A 53 -8.33 -26.64 4.26
CA LYS A 53 -7.72 -25.33 4.51
C LYS A 53 -8.75 -24.20 4.41
N ALA A 54 -9.65 -24.25 3.42
CA ALA A 54 -10.75 -23.30 3.32
C ALA A 54 -11.72 -23.40 4.51
N HIS A 55 -12.06 -24.63 4.93
CA HIS A 55 -12.96 -24.87 6.06
C HIS A 55 -12.32 -24.47 7.40
N TYR A 56 -11.08 -24.87 7.68
CA TYR A 56 -10.36 -24.46 8.89
C TYR A 56 -10.02 -22.97 8.87
N GLY A 57 -9.67 -22.42 7.70
CA GLY A 57 -9.42 -20.99 7.53
C GLY A 57 -10.66 -20.15 7.84
N SER A 58 -11.85 -20.60 7.43
CA SER A 58 -13.11 -19.93 7.77
C SER A 58 -13.45 -20.06 9.26
N LEU A 59 -13.18 -21.20 9.91
CA LEU A 59 -13.38 -21.37 11.35
C LEU A 59 -12.43 -20.50 12.19
N VAL A 60 -11.15 -20.46 11.82
CA VAL A 60 -10.14 -19.62 12.48
C VAL A 60 -10.46 -18.14 12.27
N SER A 61 -10.84 -17.75 11.05
CA SER A 61 -11.33 -16.41 10.74
C SER A 61 -12.55 -16.05 11.59
N ALA A 62 -13.57 -16.90 11.66
CA ALA A 62 -14.77 -16.67 12.45
C ALA A 62 -14.45 -16.52 13.93
N PHE A 63 -13.57 -17.37 14.47
CA PHE A 63 -13.12 -17.27 15.87
C PHE A 63 -12.39 -15.95 16.12
N ILE A 64 -11.38 -15.60 15.33
CA ILE A 64 -10.58 -14.39 15.59
C ILE A 64 -11.40 -13.11 15.36
N ASN A 65 -12.28 -13.10 14.36
CA ASN A 65 -13.15 -11.96 14.07
C ASN A 65 -14.30 -11.80 15.08
N ALA A 66 -14.60 -12.83 15.88
CA ALA A 66 -15.68 -12.78 16.84
C ALA A 66 -15.41 -11.71 17.93
N PRO A 67 -16.37 -10.80 18.20
CA PRO A 67 -16.18 -9.71 19.14
C PRO A 67 -15.83 -10.20 20.55
N GLU A 68 -16.27 -11.38 20.97
CA GLU A 68 -15.96 -11.99 22.25
C GLU A 68 -14.48 -12.40 22.45
N ASN A 69 -13.68 -12.48 21.37
CA ASN A 69 -12.28 -12.91 21.42
C ASN A 69 -11.28 -11.73 21.50
N GLU A 70 -11.63 -10.68 22.24
CA GLU A 70 -10.88 -9.42 22.34
C GLU A 70 -9.39 -9.61 22.70
N ALA A 71 -9.07 -10.54 23.60
CA ALA A 71 -7.68 -10.78 24.01
C ALA A 71 -6.81 -11.30 22.86
N VAL A 72 -7.36 -12.19 22.03
CA VAL A 72 -6.67 -12.73 20.84
C VAL A 72 -6.49 -11.61 19.81
N ARG A 73 -7.53 -10.79 19.60
CA ARG A 73 -7.46 -9.64 18.70
C ARG A 73 -6.41 -8.62 19.15
N ALA A 74 -6.34 -8.32 20.44
CA ALA A 74 -5.37 -7.38 21.00
C ALA A 74 -3.92 -7.87 20.84
N GLN A 75 -3.67 -9.17 21.07
CA GLN A 75 -2.36 -9.79 20.86
C GLN A 75 -1.95 -9.79 19.39
N LEU A 76 -2.91 -10.04 18.49
CA LEU A 76 -2.65 -10.02 17.05
C LEU A 76 -2.29 -8.61 16.58
N ILE A 77 -2.98 -7.58 17.06
CA ILE A 77 -2.63 -6.18 16.74
C ILE A 77 -1.19 -5.85 17.20
N GLU A 78 -0.74 -6.32 18.37
CA GLU A 78 0.66 -6.13 18.80
C GLU A 78 1.66 -6.75 17.84
N THR A 79 1.38 -7.98 17.41
CA THR A 79 2.23 -8.73 16.49
C THR A 79 2.31 -8.02 15.14
N LEU A 80 1.14 -7.63 14.62
CA LEU A 80 0.98 -6.90 13.38
C LEU A 80 1.74 -5.57 13.40
N VAL A 81 1.63 -4.78 14.48
CA VAL A 81 2.37 -3.51 14.62
C VAL A 81 3.88 -3.72 14.58
N GLY A 82 4.39 -4.81 15.16
CA GLY A 82 5.80 -5.17 15.09
C GLY A 82 6.28 -5.36 13.65
N VAL A 83 5.50 -6.09 12.84
CA VAL A 83 5.75 -6.31 11.41
C VAL A 83 5.67 -5.00 10.61
N TYR A 84 4.73 -4.13 10.97
CA TYR A 84 4.39 -2.94 10.18
C TYR A 84 5.24 -1.70 10.45
N ARG A 85 6.23 -1.78 11.34
CA ARG A 85 7.24 -0.71 11.50
C ARG A 85 8.13 -0.52 10.27
N GLU A 86 8.32 -1.58 9.47
CA GLU A 86 9.25 -1.59 8.35
C GLU A 86 8.55 -1.49 6.98
N THR A 87 7.25 -1.78 6.92
CA THR A 87 6.48 -1.92 5.68
C THR A 87 6.23 -0.64 4.87
N PRO A 88 6.03 0.56 5.47
CA PRO A 88 5.72 1.75 4.69
C PRO A 88 6.93 2.30 3.91
N ALA A 89 8.15 2.04 4.37
CA ALA A 89 9.36 2.57 3.73
C ALA A 89 9.53 2.01 2.32
N GLY A 90 9.89 2.88 1.38
CA GLY A 90 10.08 2.57 -0.03
C GLY A 90 8.81 2.49 -0.86
N LYS A 91 7.62 2.57 -0.25
CA LYS A 91 6.32 2.59 -0.95
C LYS A 91 5.95 4.01 -1.41
N SER A 92 5.17 4.11 -2.48
CA SER A 92 4.72 5.39 -3.04
C SER A 92 3.22 5.57 -2.86
N LEU A 93 2.82 6.70 -2.27
CA LEU A 93 1.43 7.14 -2.12
C LEU A 93 1.03 7.97 -3.34
N ALA A 94 -0.10 7.64 -3.95
CA ALA A 94 -0.64 8.42 -5.05
C ALA A 94 -1.24 9.73 -4.51
N LEU A 95 -0.73 10.87 -5.00
CA LEU A 95 -1.29 12.19 -4.73
C LEU A 95 -2.45 12.45 -5.68
N ARG A 96 -3.59 12.85 -5.12
CA ARG A 96 -4.83 13.04 -5.90
C ARG A 96 -5.26 14.50 -5.91
N ASP A 97 -5.95 14.88 -6.98
CA ASP A 97 -6.71 16.12 -7.06
C ASP A 97 -8.13 15.95 -6.50
N GLU A 98 -8.90 17.03 -6.48
CA GLU A 98 -10.29 17.09 -6.04
C GLU A 98 -11.25 16.17 -6.84
N HIS A 99 -10.83 15.72 -8.02
CA HIS A 99 -11.57 14.78 -8.87
C HIS A 99 -11.14 13.32 -8.65
N GLY A 100 -10.23 13.07 -7.70
CA GLY A 100 -9.71 11.75 -7.37
C GLY A 100 -8.70 11.21 -8.37
N ARG A 101 -8.20 12.02 -9.30
CA ARG A 101 -7.20 11.62 -10.30
C ARG A 101 -5.80 11.75 -9.70
N VAL A 102 -4.93 10.80 -10.03
CA VAL A 102 -3.53 10.86 -9.59
C VAL A 102 -2.82 11.97 -10.36
N VAL A 103 -2.27 12.94 -9.63
CA VAL A 103 -1.50 14.08 -10.17
C VAL A 103 -0.03 14.00 -9.80
N GLY A 104 0.36 13.05 -8.96
CA GLY A 104 1.72 12.88 -8.49
C GLY A 104 1.86 11.70 -7.55
N ARG A 105 3.07 11.49 -7.02
CA ARG A 105 3.36 10.47 -6.02
C ARG A 105 4.29 10.98 -4.94
N PHE A 106 3.98 10.62 -3.70
CA PHE A 106 4.80 10.82 -2.53
C PHE A 106 5.41 9.49 -2.10
N ARG A 107 6.72 9.35 -2.28
CA ARG A 107 7.48 8.19 -1.85
C ARG A 107 7.85 8.33 -0.38
N ILE A 108 7.47 7.35 0.42
CA ILE A 108 7.86 7.26 1.82
C ILE A 108 9.30 6.74 1.87
N GLU A 109 10.21 7.55 2.40
CA GLU A 109 11.60 7.13 2.63
C GLU A 109 11.78 6.61 4.04
N LYS A 110 11.07 7.21 4.99
CA LYS A 110 11.14 6.87 6.41
C LYS A 110 9.74 6.88 7.01
N ALA A 111 9.47 5.88 7.85
CA ALA A 111 8.27 5.81 8.67
C ALA A 111 8.68 5.46 10.10
N GLU A 112 8.33 6.32 11.05
CA GLU A 112 8.49 6.04 12.48
C GLU A 112 7.13 5.75 13.10
N VAL A 113 6.97 4.56 13.68
CA VAL A 113 5.72 4.15 14.33
C VAL A 113 5.94 4.06 15.83
N SER A 114 5.25 4.91 16.58
CA SER A 114 5.19 4.88 18.03
C SER A 114 3.77 4.54 18.49
N GLN A 115 3.66 3.72 19.53
CA GLN A 115 2.37 3.42 20.13
C GLN A 115 1.92 4.62 20.95
N VAL A 116 0.68 5.06 20.73
CA VAL A 116 0.08 6.07 21.61
C VAL A 116 -0.43 5.33 22.84
N ALA A 117 -0.12 5.86 24.03
CA ALA A 117 -0.68 5.34 25.28
C ALA A 117 -2.21 5.27 25.15
N ARG A 118 -2.82 4.20 25.66
CA ARG A 118 -4.27 4.11 25.69
C ARG A 118 -4.81 5.33 26.45
N GLU A 119 -5.70 6.08 25.82
CA GLU A 119 -6.34 7.25 26.43
C GLU A 119 -7.29 6.84 27.56
N THR A 120 -7.72 5.58 27.57
CA THR A 120 -8.58 4.95 28.57
C THR A 120 -8.06 3.58 28.98
N ASP A 121 -8.24 3.21 30.26
CA ASP A 121 -7.98 1.86 30.77
C ASP A 121 -8.99 0.81 30.25
N ASP A 122 -9.88 1.22 29.36
CA ASP A 122 -10.86 0.35 28.73
C ASP A 122 -10.16 -0.71 27.86
N PRO A 123 -10.25 -2.01 28.21
CA PRO A 123 -9.64 -3.08 27.43
C PRO A 123 -10.22 -3.19 26.02
N THR A 124 -11.43 -2.66 25.78
CA THR A 124 -12.16 -2.68 24.50
C THR A 124 -11.76 -1.52 23.58
N ALA A 125 -11.07 -0.50 24.09
CA ALA A 125 -10.63 0.63 23.30
C ALA A 125 -9.62 0.18 22.22
N ARG A 126 -9.92 0.54 20.97
CA ARG A 126 -9.06 0.24 19.83
C ARG A 126 -7.70 0.91 20.00
N ARG A 127 -6.64 0.20 19.60
CA ARG A 127 -5.27 0.69 19.75
C ARG A 127 -4.99 1.78 18.72
N ARG A 128 -4.32 2.82 19.19
CA ARG A 128 -3.93 3.98 18.38
C ARG A 128 -2.42 4.04 18.24
N PHE A 129 -1.96 4.40 17.06
CA PHE A 129 -0.55 4.48 16.71
C PHE A 129 -0.27 5.83 16.08
N PHE A 130 0.82 6.44 16.51
CA PHE A 130 1.34 7.64 15.91
C PHE A 130 2.37 7.24 14.88
N VAL A 131 2.17 7.70 13.65
CA VAL A 131 3.03 7.44 12.50
C VAL A 131 3.55 8.77 12.00
N ASP A 132 4.88 8.88 11.96
CA ASP A 132 5.61 10.00 11.36
C ASP A 132 6.18 9.52 10.01
N LEU A 133 5.60 10.03 8.92
CA LEU A 133 6.01 9.73 7.56
C LEU A 133 6.89 10.85 7.04
N MET A 134 7.99 10.50 6.39
CA MET A 134 8.87 11.44 5.71
C MET A 134 9.33 10.85 4.37
N GLY A 135 9.50 11.71 3.37
CA GLY A 135 10.09 11.31 2.11
C GLY A 135 10.01 12.40 1.05
N GLN A 136 10.03 11.96 -0.20
CA GLN A 136 10.11 12.85 -1.35
C GLN A 136 9.03 12.50 -2.35
N GLY A 137 8.62 13.47 -3.15
CA GLY A 137 7.67 13.20 -4.21
C GLY A 137 7.73 14.18 -5.35
N GLU A 138 6.93 13.88 -6.35
CA GLU A 138 6.74 14.71 -7.52
C GLU A 138 5.25 14.78 -7.83
N MET A 139 4.79 15.96 -8.19
CA MET A 139 3.42 16.19 -8.63
C MET A 139 3.37 17.19 -9.75
N TRP A 140 2.28 17.16 -10.50
CA TRP A 140 1.92 18.24 -11.39
C TRP A 140 0.95 19.19 -10.71
N HIS A 141 1.16 20.48 -10.88
CA HIS A 141 0.26 21.53 -10.44
C HIS A 141 0.04 22.55 -11.56
N GLU A 142 -1.20 23.02 -11.76
CA GLU A 142 -1.54 23.92 -12.88
C GLU A 142 -0.74 25.22 -12.85
N SER A 143 -0.50 25.80 -11.68
CA SER A 143 0.30 27.03 -11.56
C SER A 143 1.81 26.78 -11.67
N GLY A 144 2.29 25.60 -11.27
CA GLY A 144 3.71 25.29 -11.07
C GLY A 144 4.35 24.48 -12.20
N GLY A 145 3.53 23.83 -13.02
CA GLY A 145 3.97 22.71 -13.83
C GLY A 145 4.38 21.55 -12.94
N ARG A 146 5.52 20.92 -13.25
CA ARG A 146 6.08 19.87 -12.42
C ARG A 146 6.71 20.46 -11.16
N VAL A 147 6.39 19.86 -10.02
CA VAL A 147 6.85 20.24 -8.70
C VAL A 147 7.48 19.03 -8.03
N ARG A 148 8.74 19.17 -7.61
CA ARG A 148 9.39 18.22 -6.70
C ARG A 148 9.29 18.78 -5.29
N PHE A 149 9.11 17.90 -4.32
CA PHE A 149 8.97 18.31 -2.93
C PHE A 149 9.57 17.30 -1.98
N ASP A 150 10.01 17.81 -0.83
CA ASP A 150 10.16 17.02 0.38
C ASP A 150 8.85 17.14 1.16
N GLY A 151 8.36 16.02 1.69
CA GLY A 151 7.07 15.97 2.35
C GLY A 151 7.05 15.04 3.53
N GLY A 152 5.99 15.16 4.32
CA GLY A 152 5.78 14.31 5.46
C GLY A 152 4.40 14.47 6.06
N ALA A 153 4.07 13.57 6.97
CA ALA A 153 2.83 13.64 7.72
C ALA A 153 2.95 12.96 9.07
N LYS A 154 2.35 13.59 10.07
CA LYS A 154 2.21 13.07 11.43
C LYS A 154 0.77 12.70 11.67
N VAL A 155 0.50 11.42 11.81
CA VAL A 155 -0.86 10.87 11.79
C VAL A 155 -1.07 9.93 12.97
N THR A 156 -2.22 10.01 13.60
CA THR A 156 -2.70 8.95 14.49
C THR A 156 -3.68 8.06 13.74
N TYR A 157 -3.27 6.80 13.58
CA TYR A 157 -4.09 5.74 13.05
C TYR A 157 -4.71 4.90 14.17
N GLU A 158 -5.94 4.49 13.97
CA GLU A 158 -6.55 3.39 14.70
C GLU A 158 -6.43 2.13 13.86
N ILE A 159 -5.94 1.05 14.48
CA ILE A 159 -5.79 -0.22 13.80
C ILE A 159 -7.02 -1.08 14.07
N ASP A 160 -7.58 -1.57 12.99
CA ASP A 160 -8.53 -2.68 12.99
C ASP A 160 -8.00 -3.78 12.08
N PHE A 161 -8.51 -4.98 12.21
CA PHE A 161 -8.17 -6.03 11.26
C PHE A 161 -9.34 -6.97 11.05
N HIS A 162 -9.34 -7.61 9.89
CA HIS A 162 -10.28 -8.62 9.48
C HIS A 162 -9.50 -9.80 8.90
N ILE A 163 -9.84 -11.02 9.31
CA ILE A 163 -9.23 -12.22 8.73
C ILE A 163 -10.25 -12.88 7.81
N GLU A 164 -9.85 -13.26 6.61
CA GLU A 164 -10.68 -14.02 5.69
C GLU A 164 -9.85 -15.05 4.95
N HIS A 165 -10.26 -16.33 4.95
CA HIS A 165 -9.52 -17.41 4.29
C HIS A 165 -8.01 -17.42 4.59
N LEU A 166 -7.63 -17.20 5.85
CA LEU A 166 -6.24 -17.07 6.33
C LEU A 166 -5.47 -15.83 5.84
N THR A 167 -6.13 -14.92 5.11
CA THR A 167 -5.59 -13.60 4.77
C THR A 167 -6.01 -12.58 5.82
N VAL A 168 -5.06 -11.83 6.36
CA VAL A 168 -5.26 -10.78 7.37
C VAL A 168 -5.26 -9.42 6.69
N TYR A 169 -6.41 -8.75 6.66
CA TYR A 169 -6.57 -7.37 6.23
C TYR A 169 -6.42 -6.46 7.45
N THR A 170 -5.29 -5.80 7.59
CA THR A 170 -5.04 -4.83 8.67
C THR A 170 -5.33 -3.43 8.18
N HIS A 171 -6.36 -2.79 8.72
CA HIS A 171 -6.76 -1.43 8.35
C HIS A 171 -6.16 -0.41 9.30
N PHE A 172 -5.52 0.60 8.74
CA PHE A 172 -5.03 1.78 9.43
C PHE A 172 -5.95 2.94 9.10
N THR A 173 -6.90 3.22 9.99
CA THR A 173 -7.89 4.29 9.81
C THR A 173 -7.36 5.57 10.43
N CYS A 174 -7.21 6.64 9.65
CA CYS A 174 -6.75 7.93 10.18
C CYS A 174 -7.82 8.49 11.12
N ILE A 175 -7.50 8.60 12.41
CA ILE A 175 -8.38 9.26 13.39
C ILE A 175 -8.02 10.73 13.52
N LYS A 176 -6.73 11.06 13.41
CA LYS A 176 -6.24 12.43 13.53
C LYS A 176 -5.01 12.66 12.68
N LEU A 177 -5.06 13.66 11.81
CA LEU A 177 -3.89 14.22 11.15
C LEU A 177 -3.38 15.38 12.00
N HIS A 178 -2.16 15.28 12.54
CA HIS A 178 -1.57 16.32 13.38
C HIS A 178 -0.88 17.40 12.56
N SER A 179 -0.18 16.99 11.50
CA SER A 179 0.45 17.88 10.54
C SER A 179 0.70 17.15 9.23
N ALA A 180 0.63 17.87 8.12
CA ALA A 180 1.25 17.50 6.86
C ALA A 180 2.25 18.59 6.49
N THR A 181 3.36 18.20 5.88
CA THR A 181 4.38 19.12 5.39
C THR A 181 4.58 18.88 3.90
N PHE A 182 4.74 19.98 3.18
CA PHE A 182 5.09 19.99 1.77
C PHE A 182 6.05 21.15 1.56
N ASN A 183 7.25 20.85 1.09
CA ASN A 183 8.26 21.84 0.78
C ASN A 183 8.73 21.64 -0.65
N ALA A 184 8.28 22.50 -1.57
CA ALA A 184 8.73 22.49 -2.95
C ALA A 184 10.24 22.70 -3.02
N THR A 185 10.97 21.69 -3.46
CA THR A 185 12.42 21.73 -3.70
C THR A 185 12.73 22.13 -5.14
N HIS A 186 11.80 21.86 -6.06
CA HIS A 186 11.90 22.27 -7.46
C HIS A 186 10.54 22.63 -8.03
N VAL A 187 10.50 23.68 -8.87
CA VAL A 187 9.35 24.06 -9.68
C VAL A 187 9.83 24.44 -11.08
N ASP A 188 9.25 23.81 -12.09
CA ASP A 188 9.64 23.99 -13.50
C ASP A 188 9.37 25.42 -13.99
N ASN A 189 8.24 26.00 -13.58
CA ASN A 189 7.88 27.35 -13.99
C ASN A 189 8.57 28.41 -13.10
N PHE A 190 9.44 29.23 -13.70
CA PHE A 190 10.15 30.32 -12.99
C PHE A 190 9.19 31.28 -12.28
N LEU A 191 8.06 31.63 -12.91
CA LEU A 191 7.08 32.52 -12.29
C LEU A 191 6.39 31.85 -11.09
N ALA A 192 6.22 30.54 -11.12
CA ALA A 192 5.64 29.81 -10.00
C ALA A 192 6.57 29.70 -8.80
N ARG A 193 7.90 29.81 -8.99
CA ARG A 193 8.85 29.93 -7.88
C ARG A 193 8.59 31.20 -7.05
N LEU A 194 8.07 32.26 -7.66
CA LEU A 194 7.67 33.48 -6.97
C LEU A 194 6.38 33.29 -6.14
N PHE A 195 5.59 32.26 -6.45
CA PHE A 195 4.34 31.90 -5.75
C PHE A 195 4.49 30.57 -4.99
N SER A 196 5.67 30.31 -4.42
CA SER A 196 5.97 29.06 -3.71
C SER A 196 4.99 28.74 -2.57
N SER A 197 4.40 29.76 -1.93
CA SER A 197 3.36 29.58 -0.91
C SER A 197 2.11 28.88 -1.44
N VAL A 198 1.62 29.27 -2.62
CA VAL A 198 0.43 28.66 -3.24
C VAL A 198 0.69 27.20 -3.61
N VAL A 199 1.87 26.91 -4.15
CA VAL A 199 2.29 25.55 -4.50
C VAL A 199 2.42 24.69 -3.24
N ASN A 200 2.99 25.24 -2.16
CA ASN A 200 3.13 24.53 -0.90
C ASN A 200 1.77 24.25 -0.23
N ASP A 201 0.83 25.20 -0.28
CA ASP A 201 -0.51 25.00 0.28
C ASP A 201 -1.28 23.92 -0.48
N ALA A 202 -1.25 23.96 -1.82
CA ALA A 202 -1.87 22.94 -2.66
C ALA A 202 -1.24 21.55 -2.46
N GLY A 203 0.10 21.50 -2.41
CA GLY A 203 0.83 20.27 -2.15
C GLY A 203 0.56 19.69 -0.76
N THR A 204 0.46 20.55 0.26
CA THR A 204 0.10 20.14 1.62
C THR A 204 -1.28 19.48 1.59
N ARG A 205 -2.29 20.12 0.98
CA ARG A 205 -3.64 19.53 0.84
C ARG A 205 -3.64 18.19 0.11
N ALA A 206 -2.90 18.06 -0.99
CA ALA A 206 -2.79 16.80 -1.73
C ALA A 206 -2.19 15.68 -0.86
N VAL A 207 -1.17 15.99 -0.04
CA VAL A 207 -0.61 15.04 0.93
C VAL A 207 -1.66 14.69 1.99
N GLU A 208 -2.39 15.66 2.54
CA GLU A 208 -3.45 15.40 3.51
C GLU A 208 -4.54 14.48 2.96
N GLU A 209 -5.05 14.77 1.77
CA GLU A 209 -6.12 14.03 1.10
C GLU A 209 -5.70 12.60 0.73
N SER A 210 -4.41 12.38 0.49
CA SER A 210 -3.88 11.05 0.18
C SER A 210 -3.71 10.19 1.43
N ILE A 211 -3.50 10.83 2.59
CA ILE A 211 -3.19 10.16 3.86
C ILE A 211 -4.44 9.94 4.73
N LYS A 212 -5.42 10.86 4.67
CA LYS A 212 -6.69 10.80 5.40
C LYS A 212 -7.48 9.50 5.18
N PRO A 213 -7.55 8.92 3.97
CA PRO A 213 -8.23 7.63 3.75
C PRO A 213 -7.60 6.47 4.53
N GLY A 214 -6.35 6.63 4.98
CA GLY A 214 -5.58 5.56 5.60
C GLY A 214 -5.04 4.57 4.59
N PHE A 215 -4.68 3.39 5.08
CA PHE A 215 -4.19 2.30 4.24
C PHE A 215 -4.55 0.95 4.85
N THR A 216 -4.51 -0.09 4.03
CA THR A 216 -4.71 -1.48 4.43
C THR A 216 -3.47 -2.25 4.09
N ILE A 217 -2.95 -3.00 5.05
CA ILE A 217 -1.93 -4.01 4.80
C ILE A 217 -2.62 -5.35 4.73
N VAL A 218 -2.47 -6.05 3.62
CA VAL A 218 -3.03 -7.38 3.43
C VAL A 218 -1.89 -8.38 3.57
N THR A 219 -2.02 -9.29 4.52
CA THR A 219 -1.02 -10.30 4.84
C THR A 219 -1.60 -11.69 4.58
N ARG A 220 -0.92 -12.48 3.76
CA ARG A 220 -1.34 -13.83 3.40
C ARG A 220 -0.84 -14.88 4.37
N ASP A 221 -1.32 -16.10 4.16
CA ASP A 221 -0.99 -17.27 4.95
C ASP A 221 0.44 -17.80 4.68
N ASP A 222 1.02 -17.43 3.55
CA ASP A 222 2.45 -17.60 3.24
C ASP A 222 3.36 -16.58 3.96
N GLY A 223 2.78 -15.58 4.63
CA GLY A 223 3.48 -14.51 5.33
C GLY A 223 3.81 -13.29 4.47
N GLU A 224 3.40 -13.26 3.20
CA GLU A 224 3.58 -12.09 2.34
C GLU A 224 2.63 -10.95 2.72
N SER A 225 3.11 -9.71 2.67
CA SER A 225 2.31 -8.52 2.98
C SER A 225 2.42 -7.47 1.88
N TRP A 226 1.28 -6.89 1.48
CA TRP A 226 1.27 -5.71 0.60
C TRP A 226 0.41 -4.58 1.15
N LEU A 227 0.77 -3.34 0.78
CA LEU A 227 0.08 -2.13 1.20
C LEU A 227 -0.85 -1.67 0.08
N ALA A 228 -2.11 -1.42 0.43
CA ALA A 228 -3.11 -0.80 -0.42
C ALA A 228 -3.62 0.49 0.23
N MET A 229 -3.88 1.52 -0.56
CA MET A 229 -4.40 2.79 -0.04
C MET A 229 -5.87 2.69 0.33
N GLY A 230 -6.26 3.36 1.42
CA GLY A 230 -7.60 3.31 1.97
C GLY A 230 -7.94 1.99 2.66
N ARG A 231 -9.24 1.79 2.90
CA ARG A 231 -9.78 0.56 3.50
C ARG A 231 -10.09 -0.46 2.40
N VAL A 232 -9.40 -1.60 2.41
CA VAL A 232 -9.58 -2.68 1.42
C VAL A 232 -10.10 -3.95 2.08
N GLY A 233 -11.31 -4.39 1.74
CA GLY A 233 -11.86 -5.72 2.10
C GLY A 233 -12.35 -6.46 0.85
N ARG A 234 -12.93 -7.66 1.01
CA ARG A 234 -13.49 -8.44 -0.12
C ARG A 234 -14.64 -7.72 -0.86
N GLU A 235 -15.37 -6.84 -0.17
CA GLU A 235 -16.37 -5.91 -0.74
C GLU A 235 -15.73 -4.87 -1.67
N PHE A 236 -14.46 -4.54 -1.43
CA PHE A 236 -13.66 -3.64 -2.25
C PHE A 236 -13.10 -4.44 -3.41
N VAL A 237 -14.00 -5.03 -4.19
CA VAL A 237 -13.71 -5.52 -5.54
C VAL A 237 -13.14 -4.32 -6.26
N PRO A 238 -11.84 -4.29 -6.56
CA PRO A 238 -11.26 -3.28 -7.43
C PRO A 238 -12.13 -3.30 -8.67
N ARG A 239 -12.73 -2.15 -9.07
CA ARG A 239 -13.72 -2.06 -10.16
C ARG A 239 -13.47 -3.19 -11.13
N LYS A 240 -14.38 -4.19 -11.15
CA LYS A 240 -14.20 -5.45 -11.89
C LYS A 240 -13.39 -5.13 -13.13
N GLY A 241 -12.23 -5.77 -13.25
CA GLY A 241 -11.38 -5.59 -14.42
C GLY A 241 -12.19 -5.68 -15.70
N PRO A 242 -11.68 -5.17 -16.83
CA PRO A 242 -12.44 -5.13 -18.07
C PRO A 242 -13.04 -6.48 -18.49
N ASN A 243 -12.51 -7.62 -17.98
CA ASN A 243 -13.04 -8.96 -18.18
C ASN A 243 -13.25 -9.74 -16.86
N PRO A 244 -14.32 -9.50 -16.09
CA PRO A 244 -14.51 -10.11 -14.77
C PRO A 244 -14.50 -11.65 -14.74
N GLU A 245 -14.76 -12.32 -15.87
CA GLU A 245 -14.74 -13.78 -15.98
C GLU A 245 -13.32 -14.36 -16.07
N THR A 246 -12.36 -13.66 -16.69
CA THR A 246 -10.96 -14.09 -16.78
C THR A 246 -10.10 -13.61 -15.61
N ASP A 247 -10.64 -12.73 -14.78
CA ASP A 247 -9.89 -11.97 -13.78
C ASP A 247 -10.16 -12.43 -12.34
N ALA A 248 -11.02 -13.45 -12.16
CA ALA A 248 -11.45 -13.92 -10.85
C ALA A 248 -10.32 -14.60 -10.04
N ASP A 249 -9.27 -15.08 -10.72
CA ASP A 249 -8.09 -15.73 -10.13
C ASP A 249 -6.90 -14.77 -9.94
N CYS A 250 -7.10 -13.47 -10.17
CA CYS A 250 -6.04 -12.48 -10.15
C CYS A 250 -6.19 -11.49 -9.00
N ASP A 251 -5.09 -11.19 -8.34
CA ASP A 251 -4.99 -10.09 -7.38
C ASP A 251 -4.86 -8.78 -8.11
N THR A 252 -5.64 -7.77 -7.72
CA THR A 252 -5.39 -6.42 -8.22
C THR A 252 -4.30 -5.76 -7.40
N ILE A 253 -3.26 -5.31 -8.10
CA ILE A 253 -2.12 -4.58 -7.53
C ILE A 253 -2.21 -3.07 -7.77
N SER A 254 -2.96 -2.62 -8.78
CA SER A 254 -3.17 -1.20 -9.06
C SER A 254 -4.44 -0.98 -9.87
N ASN A 255 -5.24 0.03 -9.53
CA ASN A 255 -6.43 0.41 -10.28
C ASN A 255 -6.68 1.90 -10.11
N ASP A 256 -6.30 2.70 -11.10
CA ASP A 256 -6.32 4.14 -10.96
C ASP A 256 -6.41 4.88 -12.28
N ILE A 257 -6.64 6.18 -12.18
CA ILE A 257 -6.62 7.13 -13.29
C ILE A 257 -5.58 8.19 -12.95
N THR A 258 -4.53 8.31 -13.77
CA THR A 258 -3.53 9.38 -13.66
C THR A 258 -3.83 10.46 -14.68
N LEU A 259 -3.81 11.72 -14.26
CA LEU A 259 -3.80 12.87 -15.16
C LEU A 259 -2.35 13.15 -15.59
N LEU A 260 -2.02 12.83 -16.84
CA LEU A 260 -0.67 12.93 -17.38
C LEU A 260 -0.51 14.14 -18.29
N GLN A 261 0.31 15.07 -17.84
CA GLN A 261 0.58 16.33 -18.50
C GLN A 261 1.77 16.22 -19.44
N TYR A 262 1.85 17.10 -20.44
CA TYR A 262 3.00 17.12 -21.34
C TYR A 262 4.27 17.47 -20.56
N GLY A 263 5.33 16.69 -20.76
CA GLY A 263 6.59 16.86 -20.02
C GLY A 263 6.59 16.22 -18.62
N PHE A 264 5.51 15.52 -18.26
CA PHE A 264 5.41 14.78 -17.01
C PHE A 264 5.53 13.26 -17.23
N ARG A 265 5.88 12.54 -16.17
CA ARG A 265 5.97 11.08 -16.13
C ARG A 265 5.30 10.62 -14.84
N ASP A 266 4.58 9.51 -14.92
CA ASP A 266 4.11 8.78 -13.74
C ASP A 266 4.77 7.39 -13.72
N TYR A 267 4.71 6.72 -12.59
CA TYR A 267 5.15 5.34 -12.48
C TYR A 267 4.26 4.53 -11.55
N LEU A 268 4.13 3.23 -11.80
CA LEU A 268 3.42 2.29 -10.97
C LEU A 268 4.40 1.27 -10.39
N GLY A 269 4.15 0.82 -9.16
CA GLY A 269 4.94 -0.21 -8.50
C GLY A 269 5.44 0.20 -7.12
N PRO A 270 6.27 -0.64 -6.47
CA PRO A 270 6.79 -1.90 -7.01
C PRO A 270 5.72 -2.97 -7.18
N PHE A 271 5.80 -3.72 -8.29
CA PHE A 271 5.12 -4.99 -8.50
C PHE A 271 6.09 -6.10 -8.11
N GLU A 272 5.87 -6.70 -6.95
CA GLU A 272 6.66 -7.82 -6.48
C GLU A 272 6.20 -9.10 -7.16
N MET A 273 7.07 -9.73 -7.93
CA MET A 273 6.79 -10.93 -8.74
C MET A 273 7.62 -12.12 -8.24
N TYR A 274 6.98 -13.27 -8.06
CA TYR A 274 7.61 -14.54 -7.72
C TYR A 274 7.74 -15.46 -8.93
N ASP A 275 8.46 -16.55 -8.75
CA ASP A 275 8.62 -17.54 -9.81
C ASP A 275 7.27 -18.19 -10.13
N GLY A 276 6.94 -18.26 -11.41
CA GLY A 276 5.64 -18.76 -11.89
C GLY A 276 4.49 -17.75 -11.89
N ASP A 277 4.66 -16.55 -11.32
CA ASP A 277 3.62 -15.52 -11.33
C ASP A 277 3.35 -14.97 -12.74
N GLU A 278 2.12 -14.49 -12.95
CA GLU A 278 1.69 -13.83 -14.17
C GLU A 278 1.27 -12.38 -13.89
N LEU A 279 1.97 -11.40 -14.47
CA LEU A 279 1.59 -9.99 -14.45
C LEU A 279 0.65 -9.68 -15.62
N ARG A 280 -0.52 -9.12 -15.35
CA ARG A 280 -1.46 -8.59 -16.34
C ARG A 280 -1.60 -7.08 -16.18
N LEU A 281 -1.32 -6.32 -17.23
CA LEU A 281 -1.50 -4.87 -17.26
C LEU A 281 -2.49 -4.49 -18.36
N THR A 282 -3.51 -3.73 -18.01
CA THR A 282 -4.41 -3.06 -18.96
C THR A 282 -4.29 -1.56 -18.77
N LEU A 283 -4.22 -0.82 -19.87
CA LEU A 283 -4.13 0.64 -19.84
C LEU A 283 -4.93 1.22 -21.00
N ASP A 284 -5.63 2.31 -20.75
CA ASP A 284 -6.35 3.10 -21.76
C ASP A 284 -6.08 4.58 -21.55
N VAL A 285 -5.74 5.28 -22.63
CA VAL A 285 -5.48 6.72 -22.65
C VAL A 285 -6.66 7.44 -23.26
N SER A 286 -7.10 8.52 -22.63
CA SER A 286 -8.16 9.40 -23.14
C SER A 286 -7.75 10.86 -23.06
N ALA A 287 -8.22 11.67 -24.01
CA ALA A 287 -8.12 13.12 -23.98
C ALA A 287 -9.47 13.77 -23.63
N PRO A 288 -9.47 15.06 -23.25
CA PRO A 288 -10.70 15.84 -23.15
C PRO A 288 -11.55 15.76 -24.43
N PRO A 289 -12.89 15.85 -24.32
CA PRO A 289 -13.78 15.81 -25.48
C PRO A 289 -13.39 16.81 -26.58
N GLY A 290 -13.38 16.35 -27.83
CA GLY A 290 -13.05 17.17 -29.00
C GLY A 290 -11.55 17.33 -29.27
N GLN A 291 -10.68 16.67 -28.50
CA GLN A 291 -9.23 16.72 -28.70
C GLN A 291 -8.68 15.36 -29.12
N GLU A 292 -7.61 15.35 -29.93
CA GLU A 292 -6.95 14.11 -30.31
C GLU A 292 -6.30 13.46 -29.07
N THR A 293 -6.50 12.16 -28.90
CA THR A 293 -5.88 11.40 -27.81
C THR A 293 -4.38 11.27 -28.04
N PRO A 294 -3.52 11.84 -27.19
CA PRO A 294 -2.08 11.67 -27.31
C PRO A 294 -1.66 10.25 -26.90
N GLY A 295 -0.58 9.73 -27.47
CA GLY A 295 0.02 8.49 -26.99
C GLY A 295 1.03 8.73 -25.86
N VAL A 296 1.29 7.68 -25.09
CA VAL A 296 2.27 7.66 -24.00
C VAL A 296 3.28 6.54 -24.23
N ASP A 297 4.52 6.73 -23.77
CA ASP A 297 5.53 5.68 -23.79
C ASP A 297 5.43 4.85 -22.50
N LEU A 298 5.46 3.53 -22.63
CA LEU A 298 5.33 2.60 -21.52
C LEU A 298 6.59 1.75 -21.40
N LEU A 299 7.20 1.77 -20.21
CA LEU A 299 8.43 1.02 -19.93
C LEU A 299 8.22 0.18 -18.68
N LEU A 300 8.20 -1.15 -18.81
CA LEU A 300 8.25 -2.05 -17.65
C LEU A 300 9.71 -2.34 -17.32
N VAL A 301 10.19 -1.88 -16.18
CA VAL A 301 11.59 -1.98 -15.78
C VAL A 301 11.72 -2.70 -14.43
N ASN A 302 12.87 -3.31 -14.19
CA ASN A 302 13.19 -3.85 -12.87
C ASN A 302 13.50 -2.72 -11.87
N GLU A 303 13.57 -3.03 -10.58
CA GLU A 303 13.85 -2.03 -9.53
C GLU A 303 15.18 -1.30 -9.74
N ALA A 304 16.26 -1.98 -10.13
CA ALA A 304 17.56 -1.32 -10.31
C ALA A 304 17.51 -0.27 -11.43
N ASP A 305 16.87 -0.58 -12.54
CA ASP A 305 16.60 0.33 -13.65
C ASP A 305 15.70 1.48 -13.22
N PHE A 306 14.66 1.19 -12.43
CA PHE A 306 13.78 2.21 -11.87
C PHE A 306 14.52 3.17 -10.94
N ARG A 307 15.43 2.69 -10.07
CA ARG A 307 16.24 3.57 -9.20
C ARG A 307 17.17 4.47 -10.01
N ARG A 308 17.77 3.93 -11.08
CA ARG A 308 18.58 4.73 -12.01
C ARG A 308 17.74 5.81 -12.68
N TYR A 309 16.53 5.44 -13.12
CA TYR A 309 15.54 6.39 -13.65
C TYR A 309 15.20 7.49 -12.64
N GLU A 310 14.87 7.11 -11.40
CA GLU A 310 14.48 8.03 -10.32
C GLU A 310 15.61 8.98 -9.91
N ALA A 311 16.87 8.53 -9.94
CA ALA A 311 18.03 9.35 -9.60
C ALA A 311 18.38 10.38 -10.69
N LEU A 312 18.10 10.08 -11.96
CA LEU A 312 18.47 10.93 -13.10
C LEU A 312 17.40 11.97 -13.42
N TYR A 313 16.14 11.60 -13.28
CA TYR A 313 15.00 12.46 -13.60
C TYR A 313 14.96 13.84 -12.89
N PRO A 314 15.36 13.98 -11.60
CA PRO A 314 15.44 15.28 -10.94
C PRO A 314 16.41 16.27 -11.56
N ASN A 315 17.47 15.80 -12.23
CA ASN A 315 18.56 16.65 -12.69
C ASN A 315 18.46 17.03 -14.19
N SER A 316 17.57 16.39 -14.95
CA SER A 316 17.46 16.54 -16.41
C SER A 316 16.42 17.58 -16.86
N LEU A 317 16.19 18.63 -16.06
CA LEU A 317 15.27 19.71 -16.39
C LEU A 317 15.81 20.54 -17.56
N GLY A 318 15.25 20.34 -18.74
CA GLY A 318 15.56 21.11 -19.94
C GLY A 318 16.83 20.71 -20.69
N ARG A 319 17.70 19.89 -20.11
CA ARG A 319 18.72 19.14 -20.86
C ARG A 319 18.16 17.75 -21.05
N GLY A 320 17.79 17.44 -22.30
CA GLY A 320 17.16 16.18 -22.65
C GLY A 320 17.82 15.04 -21.90
N THR A 321 17.00 14.21 -21.26
CA THR A 321 17.50 12.98 -20.65
C THR A 321 18.40 12.35 -21.69
N GLU A 322 19.70 12.24 -21.40
CA GLU A 322 20.53 11.25 -22.08
C GLU A 322 19.66 10.01 -22.18
N LYS A 323 19.42 9.54 -23.41
CA LYS A 323 18.45 8.51 -23.72
C LYS A 323 18.66 7.40 -22.72
N LEU A 324 17.79 7.34 -21.70
CA LEU A 324 18.08 6.60 -20.49
C LEU A 324 18.23 5.16 -20.92
N GLU A 325 19.43 4.58 -20.79
CA GLU A 325 19.72 3.20 -21.21
C GLU A 325 19.12 2.22 -20.20
N LEU A 326 17.80 2.27 -20.10
CA LEU A 326 16.97 1.28 -19.43
C LEU A 326 16.95 0.01 -20.31
N SER A 327 16.86 -1.13 -19.66
CA SER A 327 16.64 -2.43 -20.31
C SER A 327 15.23 -2.91 -20.00
N PRO A 328 14.19 -2.25 -20.55
CA PRO A 328 12.83 -2.57 -20.21
C PRO A 328 12.45 -3.96 -20.72
N LEU A 329 11.63 -4.68 -19.95
CA LEU A 329 11.00 -5.93 -20.37
C LEU A 329 9.87 -5.69 -21.36
N ILE A 330 9.28 -4.50 -21.32
CA ILE A 330 8.28 -4.01 -22.27
C ILE A 330 8.67 -2.59 -22.66
N GLU A 331 8.72 -2.34 -23.94
CA GLU A 331 8.83 -1.00 -24.49
C GLU A 331 7.73 -0.81 -25.53
N ASN A 332 6.70 -0.03 -25.18
CA ASN A 332 5.64 0.35 -26.10
C ASN A 332 5.61 1.86 -26.24
N THR A 333 5.85 2.37 -27.44
CA THR A 333 5.90 3.81 -27.70
C THR A 333 4.61 4.33 -28.30
N ASN A 334 4.24 5.58 -28.00
CA ASN A 334 3.03 6.24 -28.52
C ASN A 334 1.74 5.41 -28.30
N THR A 335 1.65 4.77 -27.14
CA THR A 335 0.57 3.85 -26.76
C THR A 335 -0.69 4.62 -26.37
N ARG A 336 -1.85 4.21 -26.91
CA ARG A 336 -3.18 4.73 -26.51
C ARG A 336 -4.03 3.70 -25.77
N SER A 337 -3.76 2.42 -25.99
CA SER A 337 -4.35 1.32 -25.24
C SER A 337 -3.34 0.19 -25.19
N LEU A 338 -3.31 -0.54 -24.09
CA LEU A 338 -2.44 -1.69 -23.87
C LEU A 338 -3.22 -2.79 -23.15
N ARG A 339 -3.07 -4.02 -23.63
CA ARG A 339 -3.31 -5.24 -22.86
C ARG A 339 -2.05 -6.08 -22.91
N PHE A 340 -1.49 -6.35 -21.75
CA PHE A 340 -0.23 -7.04 -21.61
C PHE A 340 -0.33 -8.15 -20.58
N THR A 341 0.34 -9.26 -20.84
CA THR A 341 0.43 -10.41 -19.93
C THR A 341 1.85 -10.98 -19.99
N ARG A 342 2.42 -11.29 -18.83
CA ARG A 342 3.76 -11.85 -18.72
C ARG A 342 3.87 -12.83 -17.58
N GLU A 343 4.32 -14.03 -17.92
CA GLU A 343 4.68 -15.07 -16.96
C GLU A 343 6.20 -15.13 -16.78
N GLY A 344 6.65 -15.72 -15.67
CA GLY A 344 8.04 -16.12 -15.46
C GLY A 344 9.01 -14.96 -15.25
N ILE A 345 8.51 -13.80 -14.82
CA ILE A 345 9.34 -12.69 -14.35
C ILE A 345 9.41 -12.75 -12.82
N LYS A 346 10.60 -12.56 -12.25
CA LYS A 346 10.84 -12.57 -10.80
C LYS A 346 11.50 -11.26 -10.37
N GLY A 347 11.15 -10.77 -9.19
CA GLY A 347 11.68 -9.54 -8.58
C GLY A 347 10.69 -8.38 -8.59
N ASN A 348 11.18 -7.18 -8.25
CA ASN A 348 10.39 -5.96 -8.21
C ASN A 348 10.41 -5.25 -9.55
N TYR A 349 9.23 -4.95 -10.08
CA TYR A 349 9.06 -4.24 -11.35
C TYR A 349 8.27 -2.94 -11.19
N TYR A 350 8.55 -2.00 -12.08
CA TYR A 350 7.87 -0.71 -12.15
C TYR A 350 7.43 -0.43 -13.57
N LEU A 351 6.19 0.04 -13.75
CA LEU A 351 5.71 0.54 -15.04
C LEU A 351 5.87 2.05 -15.06
N ILE A 352 6.77 2.56 -15.89
CA ILE A 352 6.90 3.99 -16.16
C ILE A 352 5.93 4.36 -17.28
N ILE A 353 5.16 5.42 -17.06
CA ILE A 353 4.25 6.03 -18.03
C ILE A 353 4.84 7.39 -18.40
N ASP A 354 5.52 7.45 -19.54
CA ASP A 354 6.30 8.60 -19.96
C ASP A 354 5.57 9.43 -21.01
N ARG A 355 5.42 10.72 -20.72
CA ARG A 355 4.87 11.71 -21.66
C ARG A 355 5.77 12.92 -21.81
N THR A 356 7.07 12.68 -21.87
CA THR A 356 8.08 13.70 -22.13
C THR A 356 8.47 13.75 -23.61
N PRO A 357 9.00 14.89 -24.09
CA PRO A 357 9.58 14.99 -25.44
C PRO A 357 10.85 14.17 -25.64
N PHE A 358 11.35 13.50 -24.58
CA PHE A 358 12.57 12.72 -24.60
C PHE A 358 12.30 11.20 -24.51
N GLY A 359 11.03 10.80 -24.55
CA GLY A 359 10.62 9.41 -24.61
C GLY A 359 11.16 8.69 -25.86
N ARG A 360 11.28 7.37 -25.79
CA ARG A 360 11.98 6.56 -26.80
C ARG A 360 11.29 6.51 -28.18
N GLY A 361 10.03 6.97 -28.29
CA GLY A 361 9.32 7.02 -29.58
C GLY A 361 8.60 8.33 -29.90
N ASN A 362 8.87 9.41 -29.17
CA ASN A 362 7.92 10.52 -29.11
C ASN A 362 8.49 11.86 -29.65
N GLN A 363 8.15 12.19 -30.91
CA GLN A 363 7.91 13.59 -31.29
C GLN A 363 6.49 13.94 -30.82
N VAL A 364 6.30 14.24 -29.53
CA VAL A 364 4.98 14.62 -29.02
C VAL A 364 4.62 16.01 -29.54
N VAL A 365 3.91 16.06 -30.67
CA VAL A 365 3.37 17.33 -31.22
C VAL A 365 2.18 17.79 -30.38
N ASN A 366 1.43 16.85 -29.80
CA ASN A 366 0.21 17.12 -29.04
C ASN A 366 0.47 17.30 -27.53
N LYS A 367 0.38 18.54 -27.05
CA LYS A 367 0.59 18.95 -25.65
C LYS A 367 -0.65 18.85 -24.75
N VAL A 368 -1.79 18.38 -25.28
CA VAL A 368 -3.08 18.29 -24.57
C VAL A 368 -3.01 17.33 -23.40
N PRO A 369 -3.36 17.68 -22.15
CA PRO A 369 -3.38 16.71 -21.04
C PRO A 369 -4.19 15.45 -21.37
N CYS A 370 -3.75 14.29 -20.88
CA CYS A 370 -4.50 13.05 -21.05
C CYS A 370 -4.73 12.35 -19.71
N GLU A 371 -5.80 11.58 -19.64
CA GLU A 371 -6.07 10.67 -18.54
C GLU A 371 -5.59 9.28 -18.96
N VAL A 372 -4.82 8.64 -18.09
CA VAL A 372 -4.33 7.28 -18.26
C VAL A 372 -5.01 6.43 -17.21
N ARG A 373 -5.99 5.64 -17.64
CA ARG A 373 -6.62 4.62 -16.81
C ARG A 373 -5.79 3.37 -16.89
N TYR A 374 -5.44 2.79 -15.75
CA TYR A 374 -4.67 1.55 -15.72
C TYR A 374 -5.22 0.58 -14.69
N TYR A 375 -4.99 -0.69 -14.99
CA TYR A 375 -5.40 -1.81 -14.18
C TYR A 375 -4.29 -2.86 -14.22
N GLY A 376 -3.65 -3.06 -13.07
CA GLY A 376 -2.57 -4.01 -12.88
C GLY A 376 -3.05 -5.15 -12.00
N ARG A 377 -2.72 -6.37 -12.42
CA ARG A 377 -3.07 -7.59 -11.70
C ARG A 377 -1.92 -8.58 -11.70
N ILE A 378 -1.88 -9.41 -10.67
CA ILE A 378 -0.99 -10.57 -10.61
C ILE A 378 -1.83 -11.82 -10.37
N ARG A 379 -1.65 -12.83 -11.20
CA ARG A 379 -2.08 -14.19 -10.86
C ARG A 379 -0.89 -14.89 -10.22
N ARG A 380 -1.02 -15.20 -8.93
CA ARG A 380 -0.02 -15.97 -8.18
C ARG A 380 -0.20 -17.45 -8.47
N ARG A 381 0.91 -18.21 -8.51
CA ARG A 381 0.89 -19.64 -8.86
C ARG A 381 1.17 -20.57 -7.70
#